data_AF-A0AAP5YD22-F1
#
_entry.id   AF-A0AAP5YD22-F1
#
_cell.length_a   1.000
_cell.length_b   1.000
_cell.length_c   1.000
_cell.angle_alpha   90.00
_cell.angle_beta   90.00
_cell.angle_gamma   90.00
#
_symmetry.space_group_name_H-M   'P 1'
#
loop_
_entity.id
_entity.type
_entity.pdbx_description
1 polymer ?
#
loop_
_entity_poly.entity_id
_entity_poly.type
_entity_poly.pdbx_seq_one_letter_code
_entity_poly.pdbx_strand_id
1 'polypeptide(L)'
;LDYLSNIAKVLGLNLELRAYQHIPPLLNDVENGVIDGAVGFSKTPEREKRFLFSKPFFSSTIAAWYRDASYKDRDIRDIKWVCVEGSVYCDNLTSQGIDNIIYVKTRLEAFDDVRRGKANALIYTYVGITEYLDANDIVKGIVDIPNWLQEEEVSFIASLDNQKLIDNIDKILEWEQSGKNIRSVASKNPYHINDKLLVAYRRNHKSNLTITYSSSDEAYPFLYRDSHTGKLD
;
A
#
# COMPACT_ATOMS: atom_id res chain seq x y z
N LEU A 1 -2.31 15.09 -1.78
CA LEU A 1 -2.49 16.57 -1.79
C LEU A 1 -2.99 17.04 -3.14
N ASP A 2 -2.32 16.65 -4.23
CA ASP A 2 -2.73 17.03 -5.59
C ASP A 2 -4.16 16.59 -5.94
N TYR A 3 -4.55 15.36 -5.58
CA TYR A 3 -5.93 14.87 -5.77
C TYR A 3 -6.98 15.78 -5.11
N LEU A 4 -6.85 16.04 -3.81
CA LEU A 4 -7.81 16.86 -3.06
C LEU A 4 -7.86 18.31 -3.57
N SER A 5 -6.70 18.87 -3.91
CA SER A 5 -6.60 20.24 -4.42
C SER A 5 -7.30 20.39 -5.77
N ASN A 6 -7.14 19.41 -6.66
CA ASN A 6 -7.81 19.40 -7.95
C ASN A 6 -9.32 19.20 -7.82
N ILE A 7 -9.76 18.27 -6.98
CA ILE A 7 -11.19 18.02 -6.71
C ILE A 7 -11.84 19.29 -6.16
N ALA A 8 -11.25 19.91 -5.12
CA ALA A 8 -11.79 21.12 -4.53
C ALA A 8 -11.90 22.25 -5.57
N LYS A 9 -10.87 22.44 -6.40
CA LYS A 9 -10.88 23.43 -7.47
C LYS A 9 -11.97 23.20 -8.49
N VAL A 10 -12.17 21.95 -8.94
CA VAL A 10 -13.21 21.60 -9.92
C VAL A 10 -14.61 21.80 -9.34
N LEU A 11 -14.79 21.54 -8.05
CA LEU A 11 -16.06 21.75 -7.34
C LEU A 11 -16.30 23.19 -6.90
N GLY A 12 -15.32 24.09 -7.07
CA GLY A 12 -15.40 25.47 -6.58
C GLY A 12 -15.42 25.57 -5.05
N LEU A 13 -14.77 24.64 -4.36
CA LEU A 13 -14.69 24.55 -2.90
C LEU A 13 -13.35 25.06 -2.37
N ASN A 14 -13.35 25.56 -1.12
CA ASN A 14 -12.14 25.89 -0.39
C ASN A 14 -11.61 24.64 0.34
N LEU A 15 -10.36 24.26 0.08
CA LEU A 15 -9.73 23.12 0.75
C LEU A 15 -9.13 23.55 2.11
N GLU A 16 -9.66 23.01 3.20
CA GLU A 16 -9.06 23.08 4.54
C GLU A 16 -8.48 21.71 4.90
N LEU A 17 -7.18 21.67 5.25
CA LEU A 17 -6.51 20.44 5.66
C LEU A 17 -6.37 20.40 7.18
N ARG A 18 -6.92 19.35 7.80
CA ARG A 18 -6.73 19.07 9.22
C ARG A 18 -5.76 17.90 9.41
N ALA A 19 -4.73 18.14 10.21
CA ALA A 19 -3.72 17.14 10.51
C ALA A 19 -4.15 16.29 11.71
N TYR A 20 -4.03 14.97 11.55
CA TYR A 20 -4.26 14.00 12.61
C TYR A 20 -2.97 13.21 12.85
N GLN A 21 -2.63 12.98 14.11
CA GLN A 21 -1.47 12.14 14.46
C GLN A 21 -1.74 10.66 14.26
N HIS A 22 -3.00 10.24 14.41
CA HIS A 22 -3.42 8.83 14.41
C HIS A 22 -4.69 8.63 13.57
N ILE A 23 -4.88 7.43 13.05
CA ILE A 23 -6.01 7.08 12.19
C ILE A 23 -7.35 7.08 12.94
N PRO A 24 -7.49 6.51 14.16
CA PRO A 24 -8.80 6.38 14.79
C PRO A 24 -9.51 7.73 15.04
N PRO A 25 -8.84 8.80 15.54
CA PRO A 25 -9.48 10.11 15.68
C PRO A 25 -9.95 10.71 14.35
N LEU A 26 -9.17 10.52 13.26
CA LEU A 26 -9.57 10.97 11.93
C LEU A 26 -10.85 10.27 11.48
N LEU A 27 -10.91 8.93 11.61
CA LEU A 27 -12.08 8.15 11.23
C LEU A 27 -13.31 8.57 12.03
N ASN A 28 -13.15 8.81 13.34
CA ASN A 28 -14.22 9.29 14.20
C ASN A 28 -14.74 10.67 13.75
N ASP A 29 -13.86 11.58 13.37
CA ASP A 29 -14.25 12.92 12.93
C ASP A 29 -14.94 12.90 11.56
N VAL A 30 -14.57 11.99 10.65
CA VAL A 30 -15.32 11.76 9.41
C VAL A 30 -16.71 11.21 9.73
N GLU A 31 -16.81 10.18 10.58
CA GLU A 31 -18.07 9.50 10.89
C GLU A 31 -19.09 10.46 11.52
N ASN A 32 -18.62 11.34 12.41
CA ASN A 32 -19.45 12.31 13.11
C ASN A 32 -19.65 13.63 12.34
N GLY A 33 -19.13 13.75 11.12
CA GLY A 33 -19.28 14.96 10.29
C GLY A 33 -18.52 16.19 10.81
N VAL A 34 -17.50 16.01 11.67
CA VAL A 34 -16.60 17.08 12.12
C VAL A 34 -15.69 17.55 10.98
N ILE A 35 -15.37 16.64 10.06
CA ILE A 35 -14.75 16.91 8.76
C ILE A 35 -15.56 16.25 7.65
N ASP A 36 -15.53 16.83 6.45
CA ASP A 36 -16.35 16.36 5.31
C ASP A 36 -15.91 14.99 4.77
N GLY A 37 -14.66 14.61 5.00
CA GLY A 37 -14.11 13.33 4.58
C GLY A 37 -12.59 13.27 4.64
N ALA A 38 -12.05 12.13 4.18
CA ALA A 38 -10.62 11.88 4.15
C ALA A 38 -10.22 11.04 2.94
N VAL A 39 -8.98 11.22 2.47
CA VAL A 39 -8.39 10.41 1.40
C VAL A 39 -7.38 9.43 1.98
N GLY A 40 -7.19 8.28 1.31
CA GLY A 40 -6.14 7.33 1.69
C GLY A 40 -6.68 6.06 2.33
N PHE A 41 -7.95 5.72 2.11
CA PHE A 41 -8.60 4.62 2.81
C PHE A 41 -9.12 3.57 1.84
N SER A 42 -8.86 2.31 2.15
CA SER A 42 -9.42 1.15 1.46
C SER A 42 -10.73 0.69 2.08
N LYS A 43 -11.57 0.11 1.22
CA LYS A 43 -12.81 -0.53 1.61
C LYS A 43 -12.51 -1.79 2.42
N THR A 44 -13.23 -1.95 3.53
CA THR A 44 -13.31 -3.19 4.30
C THR A 44 -14.76 -3.39 4.73
N PRO A 45 -15.22 -4.64 4.97
CA PRO A 45 -16.60 -4.89 5.38
C PRO A 45 -17.03 -4.09 6.62
N GLU A 46 -16.11 -3.85 7.55
CA GLU A 46 -16.33 -3.06 8.76
C GLU A 46 -16.47 -1.56 8.45
N ARG A 47 -15.66 -1.04 7.52
CA ARG A 47 -15.70 0.38 7.15
C ARG A 47 -16.90 0.73 6.28
N GLU A 48 -17.33 -0.17 5.40
CA GLU A 48 -18.51 0.07 4.55
C GLU A 48 -19.81 0.20 5.37
N LYS A 49 -19.83 -0.30 6.61
CA LYS A 49 -20.94 -0.08 7.55
C LYS A 49 -20.96 1.33 8.15
N ARG A 50 -19.85 2.08 8.03
CA ARG A 50 -19.60 3.35 8.75
C ARG A 50 -19.35 4.53 7.81
N PHE A 51 -18.90 4.26 6.59
CA PHE A 51 -18.44 5.28 5.64
C PHE A 51 -18.93 4.99 4.23
N LEU A 52 -19.18 6.07 3.50
CA LEU A 52 -19.27 6.01 2.06
C LEU A 52 -17.88 6.07 1.46
N PHE A 53 -17.71 5.44 0.30
CA PHE A 53 -16.44 5.39 -0.42
C PHE A 53 -16.64 5.86 -1.85
N SER A 54 -15.73 6.71 -2.31
CA SER A 54 -15.60 7.00 -3.74
C SER A 54 -15.07 5.79 -4.50
N LYS A 55 -15.15 5.86 -5.82
CA LYS A 55 -14.27 5.10 -6.71
C LYS A 55 -12.80 5.32 -6.33
N PRO A 56 -11.95 4.29 -6.49
CA PRO A 56 -10.55 4.41 -6.11
C PRO A 56 -9.81 5.39 -7.00
N PHE A 57 -8.96 6.21 -6.39
CA PHE A 57 -8.09 7.16 -7.08
C PHE A 57 -6.91 6.47 -7.77
N PHE A 58 -6.40 5.43 -7.12
CA PHE A 58 -5.31 4.60 -7.59
C PHE A 58 -5.34 3.27 -6.85
N SER A 59 -4.57 2.32 -7.37
CA SER A 59 -4.30 1.07 -6.69
C SER A 59 -2.80 0.96 -6.42
N SER A 60 -2.45 0.28 -5.33
CA SER A 60 -1.05 0.07 -4.93
C SER A 60 -0.80 -1.38 -4.56
N THR A 61 0.42 -1.85 -4.78
CA THR A 61 0.83 -3.17 -4.34
C THR A 61 1.09 -3.18 -2.83
N ILE A 62 0.42 -4.06 -2.10
CA ILE A 62 0.79 -4.38 -0.71
C ILE A 62 1.91 -5.42 -0.75
N ALA A 63 2.95 -5.17 0.03
CA ALA A 63 4.09 -6.06 0.23
C ALA A 63 4.28 -6.34 1.73
N ALA A 64 5.01 -7.41 2.03
CA ALA A 64 5.47 -7.74 3.36
C ALA A 64 6.96 -7.43 3.47
N TRP A 65 7.37 -6.73 4.52
CA TRP A 65 8.78 -6.62 4.90
C TRP A 65 9.06 -7.52 6.08
N TYR A 66 9.91 -8.54 5.87
CA TYR A 66 10.39 -9.43 6.90
C TYR A 66 11.78 -8.97 7.36
N ARG A 67 12.01 -8.92 8.68
CA ARG A 67 13.31 -8.53 9.26
C ARG A 67 14.46 -9.46 8.87
N ASP A 68 14.14 -10.68 8.47
CA ASP A 68 15.06 -11.78 8.15
C ASP A 68 14.40 -12.71 7.13
N ALA A 69 15.19 -13.22 6.18
CA ALA A 69 14.68 -14.07 5.10
C ALA A 69 14.04 -15.36 5.62
N SER A 70 14.47 -15.87 6.78
CA SER A 70 13.93 -17.09 7.37
C SER A 70 12.47 -17.00 7.83
N TYR A 71 11.87 -15.80 7.85
CA TYR A 71 10.44 -15.63 8.14
C TYR A 71 9.56 -15.73 6.89
N LYS A 72 10.10 -15.48 5.68
CA LYS A 72 9.31 -15.47 4.44
C LYS A 72 8.61 -16.80 4.19
N ASP A 73 9.31 -17.91 4.44
CA ASP A 73 8.82 -19.26 4.15
C ASP A 73 8.10 -19.92 5.33
N ARG A 74 7.90 -19.20 6.44
CA ARG A 74 7.14 -19.72 7.60
C ARG A 74 5.64 -19.57 7.38
N ASP A 75 4.88 -20.34 8.15
CA ASP A 75 3.44 -20.09 8.26
C ASP A 75 3.24 -18.66 8.79
N ILE A 76 2.42 -17.87 8.10
CA ILE A 76 2.15 -16.47 8.44
C ILE A 76 1.58 -16.31 9.84
N ARG A 77 0.95 -17.35 10.40
CA ARG A 77 0.40 -17.35 11.76
C ARG A 77 1.46 -17.48 12.85
N ASP A 78 2.63 -18.03 12.52
CA ASP A 78 3.76 -18.17 13.45
C ASP A 78 4.63 -16.91 13.53
N ILE A 79 4.37 -15.94 12.64
CA ILE A 79 5.13 -14.70 12.54
C ILE A 79 4.54 -13.67 13.50
N LYS A 80 5.40 -12.98 14.24
CA LYS A 80 4.98 -11.83 15.03
C LYS A 80 4.87 -10.59 14.16
N TRP A 81 3.65 -10.14 13.88
CA TRP A 81 3.40 -9.01 13.01
C TRP A 81 3.31 -7.70 13.79
N VAL A 82 3.45 -6.57 13.09
CA VAL A 82 3.08 -5.25 13.58
C VAL A 82 2.27 -4.51 12.53
N CYS A 83 1.24 -3.79 12.97
CA CYS A 83 0.40 -2.96 12.11
C CYS A 83 0.00 -1.67 12.84
N VAL A 84 -0.34 -0.64 12.05
CA VAL A 84 -0.82 0.63 12.58
C VAL A 84 -2.30 0.51 12.89
N GLU A 85 -2.71 0.82 14.12
CA GLU A 85 -4.09 0.76 14.57
C GLU A 85 -5.05 1.50 13.62
N GLY A 86 -6.14 0.82 13.25
CA GLY A 86 -7.14 1.36 12.33
C GLY A 86 -6.72 1.39 10.86
N SER A 87 -5.52 0.91 10.49
CA SER A 87 -5.12 0.72 9.09
C SER A 87 -5.69 -0.56 8.48
N VAL A 88 -5.85 -0.59 7.16
CA VAL A 88 -6.30 -1.80 6.43
C VAL A 88 -5.32 -2.97 6.59
N TYR A 89 -4.07 -2.68 6.94
CA TYR A 89 -3.05 -3.70 7.18
C TYR A 89 -3.35 -4.57 8.41
N CYS A 90 -3.94 -3.98 9.45
CA CYS A 90 -4.41 -4.77 10.59
C CYS A 90 -5.56 -5.69 10.16
N ASP A 91 -6.54 -5.15 9.44
CA ASP A 91 -7.71 -5.90 8.95
C ASP A 91 -7.27 -7.08 8.07
N ASN A 92 -6.33 -6.83 7.14
CA ASN A 92 -5.74 -7.85 6.28
C ASN A 92 -5.10 -8.98 7.07
N LEU A 93 -4.29 -8.68 8.09
CA LEU A 93 -3.67 -9.71 8.93
C LEU A 93 -4.74 -10.51 9.70
N THR A 94 -5.69 -9.83 10.34
CA THR A 94 -6.74 -10.50 11.12
C THR A 94 -7.66 -11.36 10.24
N SER A 95 -7.92 -10.94 9.00
CA SER A 95 -8.72 -11.72 8.03
C SER A 95 -8.08 -13.05 7.64
N GLN A 96 -6.76 -13.17 7.78
CA GLN A 96 -6.02 -14.42 7.58
C GLN A 96 -5.99 -15.31 8.83
N GLY A 97 -6.67 -14.91 9.91
CA GLY A 97 -6.67 -15.62 11.18
C GLY A 97 -5.37 -15.44 11.98
N ILE A 98 -4.61 -14.37 11.72
CA ILE A 98 -3.41 -14.02 12.48
C ILE A 98 -3.83 -13.26 13.74
N ASP A 99 -3.36 -13.71 14.90
CA ASP A 99 -3.62 -13.12 16.22
C ASP A 99 -2.37 -12.51 16.89
N ASN A 100 -1.18 -13.00 16.52
CA ASN A 100 0.11 -12.50 17.02
C ASN A 100 0.51 -11.16 16.36
N ILE A 101 -0.25 -10.11 16.67
CA ILE A 101 -0.12 -8.77 16.09
C ILE A 101 0.19 -7.74 17.19
N ILE A 102 1.25 -6.96 17.00
CA ILE A 102 1.51 -5.74 17.76
C ILE A 102 0.76 -4.60 17.06
N TYR A 103 -0.09 -3.90 17.82
CA TYR A 103 -0.75 -2.68 17.36
C TYR A 103 0.05 -1.47 17.83
N VAL A 104 0.41 -0.60 16.88
CA VAL A 104 1.11 0.67 17.15
C VAL A 104 0.34 1.84 16.58
N LYS A 105 0.68 3.07 17.00
CA LYS A 105 -0.11 4.25 16.65
C LYS A 105 0.37 4.97 15.40
N THR A 106 1.62 4.75 15.01
CA THR A 106 2.23 5.45 13.88
C THR A 106 2.96 4.51 12.93
N ARG A 107 3.07 4.93 11.67
CA ARG A 107 3.88 4.23 10.65
C ARG A 107 5.30 4.03 11.14
N LEU A 108 5.95 5.08 11.64
CA LEU A 108 7.34 5.02 12.07
C LEU A 108 7.55 4.00 13.20
N GLU A 109 6.63 3.93 14.17
CA GLU A 109 6.68 2.90 15.22
C GLU A 109 6.64 1.48 14.64
N ALA A 110 5.75 1.22 13.66
CA ALA A 110 5.62 -0.11 13.06
C ALA A 110 6.93 -0.54 12.39
N PHE A 111 7.50 0.36 11.57
CA PHE A 111 8.76 0.10 10.89
C PHE A 111 9.92 -0.03 11.88
N ASP A 112 9.97 0.78 12.93
CA ASP A 112 11.01 0.69 13.96
C ASP A 112 10.90 -0.61 14.78
N ASP A 113 9.69 -1.09 15.05
CA ASP A 113 9.49 -2.35 15.78
C ASP A 113 9.96 -3.56 14.95
N VAL A 114 9.75 -3.55 13.63
CA VAL A 114 10.37 -4.53 12.70
C VAL A 114 11.88 -4.32 12.59
N ARG A 115 12.39 -3.08 12.62
CA ARG A 115 13.85 -2.87 12.59
C ARG A 115 14.53 -3.41 13.86
N ARG A 116 13.95 -3.14 15.03
CA ARG A 116 14.59 -3.33 16.35
C ARG A 116 14.52 -4.73 16.95
N GLY A 117 13.69 -5.63 16.45
CA GLY A 117 13.55 -6.98 17.03
C GLY A 117 12.17 -7.30 17.57
N LYS A 118 11.34 -6.27 17.77
CA LYS A 118 10.09 -6.40 18.51
C LYS A 118 9.01 -7.13 17.73
N ALA A 119 9.01 -6.95 16.41
CA ALA A 119 8.20 -7.68 15.44
C ALA A 119 9.11 -8.37 14.41
N ASN A 120 8.59 -9.41 13.78
CA ASN A 120 9.26 -10.14 12.71
C ASN A 120 8.95 -9.56 11.33
N ALA A 121 7.74 -9.04 11.14
CA ALA A 121 7.32 -8.48 9.86
C ALA A 121 6.22 -7.43 10.00
N LEU A 122 6.03 -6.66 8.93
CA LEU A 122 4.87 -5.80 8.70
C LEU A 122 4.38 -5.96 7.27
N ILE A 123 3.12 -5.62 7.01
CA ILE A 123 2.61 -5.39 5.66
C ILE A 123 2.30 -3.91 5.47
N TYR A 124 2.61 -3.38 4.29
CA TYR A 124 2.39 -1.99 3.90
C TYR A 124 2.46 -1.87 2.38
N THR A 125 2.22 -0.68 1.81
CA THR A 125 2.50 -0.48 0.39
C THR A 125 3.97 -0.77 0.06
N TYR A 126 4.23 -1.40 -1.08
CA TYR A 126 5.58 -1.67 -1.58
C TYR A 126 6.40 -0.37 -1.66
N VAL A 127 5.75 0.71 -2.12
CA VAL A 127 6.31 2.06 -2.15
C VAL A 127 6.74 2.51 -0.74
N GLY A 128 5.85 2.44 0.25
CA GLY A 128 6.15 2.94 1.59
C GLY A 128 7.22 2.12 2.30
N ILE A 129 7.33 0.82 1.98
CA ILE A 129 8.42 -0.04 2.45
C ILE A 129 9.73 0.39 1.81
N THR A 130 9.79 0.43 0.48
CA THR A 130 11.02 0.75 -0.25
C THR A 130 11.54 2.15 0.08
N GLU A 131 10.66 3.15 0.17
CA GLU A 131 11.02 4.50 0.59
C GLU A 131 11.64 4.52 2.01
N TYR A 132 11.04 3.79 2.96
CA TYR A 132 11.56 3.74 4.32
C TYR A 132 12.92 3.06 4.39
N LEU A 133 13.10 1.93 3.71
CA LEU A 133 14.35 1.19 3.71
C LEU A 133 15.48 2.00 3.08
N ASP A 134 15.20 2.66 1.95
CA ASP A 134 16.15 3.52 1.24
C ASP A 134 16.56 4.73 2.10
N ALA A 135 15.58 5.45 2.67
CA ALA A 135 15.84 6.63 3.49
C ALA A 135 16.60 6.35 4.80
N ASN A 136 16.73 5.09 5.21
CA ASN A 136 17.41 4.67 6.44
C ASN A 136 18.61 3.73 6.17
N ASP A 137 19.03 3.57 4.91
CA ASP A 137 20.14 2.69 4.50
C ASP A 137 19.99 1.24 5.01
N ILE A 138 18.76 0.71 5.03
CA ILE A 138 18.46 -0.62 5.57
C ILE A 138 18.52 -1.66 4.46
N VAL A 139 19.59 -2.46 4.47
CA VAL A 139 19.76 -3.62 3.55
C VAL A 139 19.34 -4.96 4.18
N LYS A 140 19.03 -4.98 5.48
CA LYS A 140 18.68 -6.21 6.19
C LYS A 140 17.20 -6.58 6.02
N GLY A 141 16.96 -7.86 5.78
CA GLY A 141 15.62 -8.44 5.66
C GLY A 141 15.27 -8.75 4.22
N ILE A 142 14.00 -9.02 3.96
CA ILE A 142 13.49 -9.27 2.61
C ILE A 142 12.12 -8.60 2.45
N VAL A 143 11.92 -7.97 1.29
CA VAL A 143 10.62 -7.48 0.85
C VAL A 143 10.04 -8.52 -0.10
N ASP A 144 8.84 -8.98 0.20
CA ASP A 144 8.12 -9.97 -0.59
C ASP A 144 6.73 -9.45 -0.95
N ILE A 145 6.13 -10.00 -2.00
CA ILE A 145 4.75 -9.71 -2.39
C ILE A 145 3.98 -11.03 -2.33
N PRO A 146 3.51 -11.43 -1.13
CA PRO A 146 2.81 -12.70 -0.98
C PRO A 146 1.51 -12.74 -1.78
N ASN A 147 1.18 -13.90 -2.35
CA ASN A 147 -0.04 -14.09 -3.14
C ASN A 147 -1.35 -13.90 -2.35
N TRP A 148 -1.30 -14.03 -1.02
CA TRP A 148 -2.45 -13.79 -0.14
C TRP A 148 -2.74 -12.30 0.06
N LEU A 149 -1.80 -11.42 -0.29
CA LEU A 149 -2.01 -9.96 -0.30
C LEU A 149 -2.60 -9.52 -1.64
N GLN A 150 -3.81 -8.97 -1.55
CA GLN A 150 -4.46 -8.28 -2.66
C GLN A 150 -3.89 -6.87 -2.83
N GLU A 151 -4.12 -6.30 -4.01
CA GLU A 151 -3.83 -4.88 -4.26
C GLU A 151 -4.68 -4.01 -3.34
N GLU A 152 -4.10 -2.90 -2.89
CA GLU A 152 -4.80 -1.87 -2.14
C GLU A 152 -5.50 -0.93 -3.12
N GLU A 153 -6.82 -0.80 -3.02
CA GLU A 153 -7.56 0.27 -3.69
C GLU A 153 -7.74 1.44 -2.72
N VAL A 154 -7.28 2.62 -3.12
CA VAL A 154 -7.27 3.80 -2.26
C VAL A 154 -8.35 4.79 -2.69
N SER A 155 -9.30 5.06 -1.80
CA SER A 155 -10.48 5.89 -2.04
C SER A 155 -10.54 7.10 -1.11
N PHE A 156 -11.51 7.98 -1.40
CA PHE A 156 -12.01 8.98 -0.47
C PHE A 156 -13.13 8.37 0.36
N ILE A 157 -13.19 8.73 1.64
CA ILE A 157 -14.27 8.38 2.55
C ILE A 157 -15.02 9.62 3.01
N ALA A 158 -16.32 9.47 3.20
CA ALA A 158 -17.18 10.47 3.83
C ALA A 158 -18.15 9.78 4.80
N SER A 159 -18.83 10.57 5.64
CA SER A 159 -19.93 10.06 6.46
C SER A 159 -21.07 9.49 5.59
N LEU A 160 -21.88 8.60 6.15
CA LEU A 160 -23.04 8.00 5.48
C LEU A 160 -24.07 9.03 4.98
N ASP A 161 -24.09 10.22 5.57
CA ASP A 161 -25.02 11.29 5.20
C ASP A 161 -24.52 12.16 4.03
N ASN A 162 -23.27 11.99 3.58
CA ASN A 162 -22.64 12.86 2.59
C ASN A 162 -22.50 12.22 1.20
N GLN A 163 -23.54 11.52 0.74
CA GLN A 163 -23.56 10.85 -0.58
C GLN A 163 -23.30 11.83 -1.74
N LYS A 164 -23.81 13.07 -1.63
CA LYS A 164 -23.62 14.09 -2.68
C LYS A 164 -22.15 14.40 -2.94
N LEU A 165 -21.31 14.42 -1.90
CA LEU A 165 -19.87 14.65 -2.06
C LEU A 165 -19.21 13.49 -2.81
N ILE A 166 -19.56 12.25 -2.46
CA ILE A 166 -19.06 11.03 -3.12
C ILE A 166 -19.46 11.03 -4.60
N ASP A 167 -20.73 11.28 -4.93
CA ASP A 167 -21.21 11.31 -6.31
C ASP A 167 -20.48 12.36 -7.16
N ASN A 168 -20.16 13.51 -6.56
CA ASN A 168 -19.43 14.58 -7.24
C ASN A 168 -17.96 14.19 -7.48
N ILE A 169 -17.31 13.55 -6.51
CA ILE A 169 -15.94 13.03 -6.66
C ILE A 169 -15.91 11.95 -7.75
N ASP A 170 -16.86 11.02 -7.74
CA ASP A 170 -16.91 9.93 -8.71
C ASP A 170 -17.09 10.42 -10.14
N LYS A 171 -17.92 11.45 -10.36
CA LYS A 171 -18.06 12.10 -11.67
C LYS A 171 -16.74 12.71 -12.15
N ILE A 172 -15.96 13.33 -11.27
CA ILE A 172 -14.65 13.88 -11.61
C ILE A 172 -13.71 12.74 -12.04
N LEU A 173 -13.68 11.63 -11.29
CA LEU A 173 -12.83 10.47 -11.61
C LEU A 173 -13.21 9.81 -12.94
N GLU A 174 -14.49 9.77 -13.29
CA GLU A 174 -14.95 9.29 -14.59
C GLU A 174 -14.49 10.21 -15.75
N TRP A 175 -14.48 11.53 -15.54
CA TRP A 175 -13.98 12.47 -16.55
C TRP A 175 -12.48 12.33 -16.79
N GLU A 176 -11.72 11.96 -15.77
CA GLU A 176 -10.28 11.66 -15.87
C GLU A 176 -10.02 10.40 -16.69
N GLN A 177 -10.74 9.31 -16.38
CA GLN A 177 -10.59 8.02 -17.09
C GLN A 177 -10.98 8.11 -18.57
N SER A 178 -11.94 8.98 -18.91
CA SER A 178 -12.39 9.21 -20.30
C SER A 178 -11.50 10.15 -21.11
N GLY A 179 -10.37 10.62 -20.56
CA GLY A 179 -9.35 11.34 -21.32
C GLY A 179 -9.70 12.80 -21.66
N LYS A 180 -10.64 13.43 -20.94
CA LYS A 180 -11.02 14.85 -21.13
C LYS A 180 -10.00 15.84 -20.53
N ASN A 181 -8.69 15.57 -20.69
CA ASN A 181 -7.59 16.44 -20.29
C ASN A 181 -7.49 16.81 -18.79
N ILE A 182 -8.03 16.00 -17.90
CA ILE A 182 -7.76 16.08 -16.46
C ILE A 182 -6.79 14.93 -16.12
N ARG A 183 -5.49 15.22 -16.12
CA ARG A 183 -4.48 14.27 -15.61
C ARG A 183 -4.36 14.50 -14.10
N SER A 184 -5.12 13.77 -13.28
CA SER A 184 -5.07 13.93 -11.82
C SER A 184 -3.67 13.73 -11.26
N VAL A 185 -2.93 12.72 -11.73
CA VAL A 185 -1.61 12.39 -11.16
C VAL A 185 -0.63 11.81 -12.18
N ALA A 186 0.30 12.67 -12.61
CA ALA A 186 1.62 12.26 -13.07
C ALA A 186 2.59 12.35 -11.88
N SER A 187 2.66 11.29 -11.07
CA SER A 187 3.70 11.19 -10.05
C SER A 187 5.06 11.04 -10.73
N LYS A 188 6.01 11.93 -10.40
CA LYS A 188 7.42 11.78 -10.80
C LYS A 188 8.23 10.91 -9.83
N ASN A 189 7.63 10.51 -8.71
CA ASN A 189 8.29 9.62 -7.74
C ASN A 189 8.57 8.26 -8.40
N PRO A 190 9.84 7.80 -8.46
CA PRO A 190 10.22 6.57 -9.14
C PRO A 190 9.55 5.32 -8.52
N TYR A 191 9.33 5.29 -7.20
CA TYR A 191 8.64 4.19 -6.53
C TYR A 191 7.17 4.08 -6.98
N HIS A 192 6.48 5.22 -7.12
CA HIS A 192 5.11 5.24 -7.66
C HIS A 192 5.05 4.78 -9.12
N ILE A 193 6.07 5.10 -9.93
CA ILE A 193 6.14 4.64 -11.32
C ILE A 193 6.34 3.12 -11.37
N ASN A 194 7.26 2.59 -10.54
CA ASN A 194 7.50 1.16 -10.43
C ASN A 194 6.25 0.40 -9.97
N ASP A 195 5.58 0.88 -8.92
CA ASP A 195 4.35 0.26 -8.40
C ASP A 195 3.22 0.22 -9.44
N LYS A 196 3.06 1.29 -10.24
CA LYS A 196 2.09 1.28 -11.36
C LYS A 196 2.40 0.19 -12.39
N LEU A 197 3.68 -0.01 -12.72
CA LEU A 197 4.09 -1.08 -13.64
C LEU A 197 3.84 -2.46 -13.03
N LEU A 198 4.11 -2.62 -11.75
CA LEU A 198 3.90 -3.87 -11.00
C LEU A 198 2.41 -4.25 -10.91
N VAL A 199 1.55 -3.29 -10.57
CA VAL A 199 0.08 -3.44 -10.59
C VAL A 199 -0.40 -3.84 -11.99
N ALA A 200 0.04 -3.12 -13.03
CA ALA A 200 -0.32 -3.44 -14.42
C ALA A 200 0.13 -4.85 -14.83
N TYR A 201 1.33 -5.28 -14.39
CA TYR A 201 1.83 -6.62 -14.61
C TYR A 201 0.93 -7.67 -13.94
N ARG A 202 0.61 -7.52 -12.64
CA ARG A 202 -0.22 -8.46 -11.87
C ARG A 202 -1.63 -8.63 -12.44
N ARG A 203 -2.25 -7.54 -12.89
CA ARG A 203 -3.60 -7.59 -13.48
C ARG A 203 -3.64 -8.32 -14.81
N ASN A 204 -2.60 -8.18 -15.62
CA ASN A 204 -2.54 -8.74 -16.97
C ASN A 204 -1.92 -10.14 -17.04
N HIS A 205 -1.14 -10.55 -16.03
CA HIS A 205 -0.38 -11.81 -16.04
C HIS A 205 -0.75 -12.70 -14.86
N LYS A 206 -1.80 -13.51 -15.03
CA LYS A 206 -2.16 -14.63 -14.14
C LYS A 206 -1.57 -15.98 -14.57
N SER A 207 -0.74 -16.03 -15.62
CA SER A 207 -0.21 -17.28 -16.17
C SER A 207 1.26 -17.52 -15.80
N ASN A 208 1.59 -18.78 -15.50
CA ASN A 208 2.95 -19.29 -15.38
C ASN A 208 3.68 -19.18 -16.74
N LEU A 209 4.13 -17.98 -17.10
CA LEU A 209 4.99 -17.76 -18.25
C LEU A 209 6.42 -18.15 -17.86
N THR A 210 6.87 -19.31 -18.36
CA THR A 210 8.28 -19.67 -18.28
C THR A 210 9.06 -18.77 -19.25
N ILE A 211 9.88 -17.87 -18.71
CA ILE A 211 10.83 -17.11 -19.51
C ILE A 211 12.16 -17.87 -19.49
N THR A 212 12.60 -18.34 -20.65
CA THR A 212 13.93 -18.93 -20.81
C THR A 212 14.91 -17.83 -21.21
N TYR A 213 15.95 -17.64 -20.41
CA TYR A 213 17.09 -16.78 -20.74
C TYR A 213 18.37 -17.61 -20.71
N SER A 214 19.41 -17.15 -21.41
CA SER A 214 20.76 -17.70 -21.34
C SER A 214 21.77 -16.58 -21.10
N SER A 215 22.86 -16.90 -20.42
CA SER A 215 24.05 -16.05 -20.37
C SER A 215 25.30 -16.96 -20.41
N SER A 216 26.47 -16.36 -20.64
CA SER A 216 27.75 -17.06 -20.76
C SER A 216 28.43 -17.15 -19.40
N ASP A 217 29.16 -18.24 -19.14
CA ASP A 217 29.99 -18.40 -17.94
C ASP A 217 31.07 -17.29 -17.81
N GLU A 218 31.36 -16.56 -18.89
CA GLU A 218 32.30 -15.42 -18.93
C GLU A 218 31.65 -14.07 -18.57
N ALA A 219 30.33 -14.02 -18.29
CA ALA A 219 29.60 -12.79 -18.01
C ALA A 219 29.69 -12.35 -16.54
N TYR A 220 30.83 -12.59 -15.88
CA TYR A 220 31.05 -12.18 -14.50
C TYR A 220 30.88 -10.64 -14.34
N PRO A 221 30.14 -10.14 -13.33
CA PRO A 221 29.57 -10.86 -12.17
C PRO A 221 28.08 -11.24 -12.30
N PHE A 222 27.51 -11.25 -13.51
CA PHE A 222 26.07 -11.32 -13.71
C PHE A 222 25.50 -12.74 -13.77
N LEU A 223 26.13 -13.63 -14.55
CA LEU A 223 25.79 -15.05 -14.58
C LEU A 223 27.09 -15.82 -14.85
N TYR A 224 27.55 -16.62 -13.91
CA TYR A 224 28.77 -17.39 -14.03
C TYR A 224 28.65 -18.68 -13.22
N ARG A 225 29.57 -19.61 -13.42
CA ARG A 225 29.65 -20.79 -12.54
C ARG A 225 30.53 -20.45 -11.35
N ASP A 226 29.97 -20.54 -10.15
CA ASP A 226 30.78 -20.46 -8.94
C ASP A 226 31.83 -21.58 -8.95
N SER A 227 33.09 -21.21 -8.78
CA SER A 227 34.23 -22.11 -8.91
C SER A 227 34.32 -23.15 -7.79
N HIS A 228 33.62 -22.94 -6.66
CA HIS A 228 33.64 -23.84 -5.51
C HIS A 228 32.47 -24.83 -5.52
N THR A 229 31.30 -24.41 -6.02
CA THR A 229 30.07 -25.19 -6.00
C THR A 229 29.68 -25.75 -7.37
N GLY A 230 30.23 -25.21 -8.46
CA GLY A 230 29.93 -25.59 -9.84
C GLY A 230 28.52 -25.23 -10.32
N LYS A 231 27.75 -24.52 -9.47
CA LYS A 231 26.41 -24.06 -9.77
C LYS A 231 26.47 -22.75 -10.56
N LEU A 232 25.45 -22.55 -11.40
CA LEU A 232 25.19 -21.26 -12.03
C LEU A 232 24.67 -20.30 -10.96
N ASP A 233 25.39 -19.20 -10.77
CA ASP A 233 25.06 -18.07 -9.88
C ASP A 233 24.98 -16.77 -10.67
#